data_AF-A0A1S8X3K8-F1
#
_entry.id   AF-A0A1S8X3K8-F1
#
_cell.length_a   1.000
_cell.length_b   1.000
_cell.length_c   1.000
_cell.angle_alpha   90.00
_cell.angle_beta   90.00
_cell.angle_gamma   90.00
#
_symmetry.space_group_name_H-M   'P 1'
#
loop_
_entity.id
_entity.type
_entity.pdbx_description
1 polymer ?
#
loop_
_entity_poly.entity_id
_entity_poly.type
_entity_poly.pdbx_seq_one_letter_code
_entity_poly.pdbx_strand_id
1 'polypeptide(L)'
;MTDGIPDVLDKDDDNDGIPDHNDQDADGDGTHDLFQDVDNDGVPDSIDDDMDNDGIPDHLQDHDCDGIPDIIDPDDDNDGYFDNKQDSDNDGILNEWDDDDDNDGIPDKDDPDSNGDGIIDCQPKDSDGDGIPDHLDDDDDNDGVPDHRDPDSLSFLLYKHKRYLEAIPELFSSKNSPDKVYNY
;
A
#
# COMPACT_ATOMS: atom_id res chain seq x y z
N MET A 1 21.18 -4.04 -18.92
CA MET A 1 20.83 -3.89 -20.37
C MET A 1 19.79 -4.94 -20.63
N THR A 2 18.58 -4.64 -21.10
CA THR A 2 17.54 -5.68 -21.17
C THR A 2 17.86 -6.72 -22.24
N ASP A 3 18.13 -7.94 -21.80
CA ASP A 3 18.37 -9.11 -22.66
C ASP A 3 17.05 -9.81 -23.06
N GLY A 4 15.93 -9.28 -22.55
CA GLY A 4 14.57 -9.75 -22.77
C GLY A 4 14.09 -10.77 -21.72
N ILE A 5 14.87 -10.99 -20.66
CA ILE A 5 14.45 -11.66 -19.44
C ILE A 5 14.07 -10.55 -18.44
N PRO A 6 12.90 -10.63 -17.78
CA PRO A 6 12.54 -9.74 -16.68
C PRO A 6 13.53 -9.89 -15.53
N ASP A 7 13.93 -8.80 -14.88
CA ASP A 7 14.96 -8.79 -13.84
C ASP A 7 14.65 -9.82 -12.72
N VAL A 8 13.38 -9.95 -12.31
CA VAL A 8 12.94 -10.95 -11.31
C VAL A 8 13.20 -12.42 -11.72
N LEU A 9 13.31 -12.70 -13.03
CA LEU A 9 13.60 -14.02 -13.60
C LEU A 9 15.03 -14.15 -14.11
N ASP A 10 15.73 -13.04 -14.28
CA ASP A 10 17.14 -13.00 -14.64
C ASP A 10 18.00 -13.37 -13.41
N LYS A 11 19.25 -13.72 -13.67
CA LYS A 11 20.23 -14.16 -12.66
C LYS A 11 21.51 -13.35 -12.73
N ASP A 12 21.51 -12.34 -13.58
CA ASP A 12 22.64 -11.51 -14.02
C ASP A 12 22.04 -10.27 -14.72
N ASP A 13 21.28 -9.46 -13.98
CA ASP A 13 20.37 -8.44 -14.51
C ASP A 13 21.11 -7.39 -15.37
N ASP A 14 22.29 -6.95 -14.92
CA ASP A 14 23.13 -6.02 -15.68
C ASP A 14 23.99 -6.69 -16.78
N ASN A 15 24.01 -8.03 -16.78
CA ASN A 15 24.76 -8.89 -17.69
C ASN A 15 26.29 -8.66 -17.65
N ASP A 16 26.87 -8.29 -16.50
CA ASP A 16 28.31 -8.11 -16.33
C ASP A 16 29.08 -9.44 -16.13
N GLY A 17 28.34 -10.53 -15.86
CA GLY A 17 28.87 -11.87 -15.65
C GLY A 17 29.08 -12.25 -14.17
N ILE A 18 28.64 -11.42 -13.23
CA ILE A 18 28.50 -11.69 -11.81
C ILE A 18 27.01 -11.97 -11.55
N PRO A 19 26.64 -13.17 -11.08
CA PRO A 19 25.24 -13.44 -10.80
C PRO A 19 24.71 -12.59 -9.63
N ASP A 20 23.48 -12.08 -9.69
CA ASP A 20 22.92 -11.07 -8.75
C ASP A 20 23.12 -11.45 -7.28
N HIS A 21 22.89 -12.73 -6.93
CA HIS A 21 23.10 -13.21 -5.56
C HIS A 21 24.55 -13.09 -5.03
N ASN A 22 25.51 -12.80 -5.90
CA ASN A 22 26.90 -12.48 -5.57
C ASN A 22 27.32 -11.09 -6.08
N ASP A 23 26.44 -10.37 -6.75
CA ASP A 23 26.67 -8.99 -7.13
C ASP A 23 26.42 -8.06 -5.94
N GLN A 24 27.05 -6.90 -5.96
CA GLN A 24 26.80 -5.80 -5.05
C GLN A 24 26.02 -4.68 -5.73
N ASP A 25 25.90 -4.69 -7.06
CA ASP A 25 25.30 -3.68 -7.95
C ASP A 25 24.57 -4.43 -9.07
N ALA A 26 23.57 -5.24 -8.70
CA ALA A 26 22.97 -6.26 -9.57
C ALA A 26 22.33 -5.66 -10.85
N ASP A 27 21.76 -4.47 -10.73
CA ASP A 27 21.14 -3.72 -11.86
C ASP A 27 22.14 -2.84 -12.63
N GLY A 28 23.38 -2.73 -12.13
CA GLY A 28 24.46 -1.93 -12.71
C GLY A 28 24.18 -0.43 -12.72
N ASP A 29 23.33 0.07 -11.82
CA ASP A 29 22.99 1.48 -11.70
C ASP A 29 24.12 2.33 -11.08
N GLY A 30 25.13 1.66 -10.51
CA GLY A 30 26.32 2.26 -9.92
C GLY A 30 26.17 2.65 -8.45
N THR A 31 25.05 2.29 -7.83
CA THR A 31 24.89 2.21 -6.39
C THR A 31 25.24 0.80 -5.92
N HIS A 32 25.00 0.48 -4.66
CA HIS A 32 25.16 -0.89 -4.19
C HIS A 32 23.78 -1.29 -3.71
N ASP A 33 23.32 -2.52 -3.99
CA ASP A 33 21.97 -3.00 -3.65
C ASP A 33 21.56 -2.74 -2.19
N LEU A 34 22.53 -2.69 -1.25
CA LEU A 34 22.27 -2.36 0.17
C LEU A 34 21.94 -0.88 0.43
N PHE A 35 22.07 -0.04 -0.60
CA PHE A 35 21.87 1.39 -0.62
C PHE A 35 21.02 1.83 -1.82
N GLN A 36 20.28 0.90 -2.44
CA GLN A 36 19.16 1.29 -3.31
C GLN A 36 18.19 2.17 -2.51
N ASP A 37 17.64 3.14 -3.23
CA ASP A 37 16.85 4.27 -2.75
C ASP A 37 15.98 4.68 -3.95
N VAL A 38 14.97 3.85 -4.22
CA VAL A 38 14.21 3.86 -5.48
C VAL A 38 13.52 5.20 -5.71
N ASP A 39 12.99 5.81 -4.65
CA ASP A 39 12.31 7.10 -4.68
C ASP A 39 13.25 8.31 -4.42
N ASN A 40 14.50 8.05 -4.06
CA ASN A 40 15.55 9.03 -3.81
C ASN A 40 15.25 9.98 -2.63
N ASP A 41 14.57 9.50 -1.60
CA ASP A 41 14.25 10.26 -0.39
C ASP A 41 15.41 10.31 0.63
N GLY A 42 16.38 9.39 0.48
CA GLY A 42 17.55 9.24 1.33
C GLY A 42 17.43 8.17 2.41
N VAL A 43 16.34 7.41 2.44
CA VAL A 43 16.12 6.19 3.21
C VAL A 43 16.34 4.99 2.26
N PRO A 44 17.25 4.06 2.59
CA PRO A 44 17.46 2.91 1.73
C PRO A 44 16.26 1.96 1.74
N ASP A 45 15.87 1.43 0.58
CA ASP A 45 14.75 0.51 0.34
C ASP A 45 14.66 -0.61 1.39
N SER A 46 15.82 -1.15 1.80
CA SER A 46 15.91 -2.21 2.83
C SER A 46 15.28 -1.87 4.20
N ILE A 47 15.02 -0.59 4.47
CA ILE A 47 14.39 -0.09 5.69
C ILE A 47 13.34 0.97 5.42
N ASP A 48 13.06 1.25 4.15
CA ASP A 48 11.99 2.14 3.76
C ASP A 48 10.65 1.40 3.86
N ASP A 49 9.60 2.15 4.13
CA ASP A 49 8.23 1.65 4.32
C ASP A 49 7.25 2.60 3.61
N ASP A 50 7.72 3.37 2.63
CA ASP A 50 6.99 4.32 1.77
C ASP A 50 7.82 4.46 0.47
N MET A 51 8.06 3.33 -0.21
CA MET A 51 9.06 3.22 -1.28
C MET A 51 8.70 4.00 -2.56
N ASP A 52 7.49 4.54 -2.68
CA ASP A 52 7.08 5.38 -3.80
C ASP A 52 6.86 6.85 -3.41
N ASN A 53 7.03 7.16 -2.12
CA ASN A 53 6.89 8.50 -1.55
C ASN A 53 5.49 9.12 -1.75
N ASP A 54 4.45 8.28 -1.83
CA ASP A 54 3.06 8.74 -1.96
C ASP A 54 2.48 9.25 -0.62
N GLY A 55 3.16 8.95 0.50
CA GLY A 55 2.80 9.35 1.86
C GLY A 55 1.90 8.37 2.59
N ILE A 56 1.64 7.21 2.01
CA ILE A 56 0.97 6.04 2.58
C ILE A 56 2.05 4.97 2.76
N PRO A 57 2.30 4.50 4.00
CA PRO A 57 3.28 3.45 4.20
C PRO A 57 2.94 2.17 3.41
N ASP A 58 3.94 1.48 2.84
CA ASP A 58 3.78 0.27 2.01
C ASP A 58 2.89 -0.78 2.69
N HIS A 59 3.04 -0.99 4.00
CA HIS A 59 2.22 -1.94 4.76
C HIS A 59 0.76 -1.51 5.00
N LEU A 60 0.39 -0.31 4.55
CA LEU A 60 -0.95 0.28 4.61
C LEU A 60 -1.53 0.60 3.22
N GLN A 61 -0.84 0.24 2.14
CA GLN A 61 -1.41 0.30 0.79
C GLN A 61 -2.68 -0.57 0.72
N ASP A 62 -3.63 -0.12 -0.10
CA ASP A 62 -5.03 -0.56 -0.20
C ASP A 62 -5.51 -0.23 -1.63
N HIS A 63 -5.03 -1.00 -2.60
CA HIS A 63 -5.11 -0.76 -4.05
C HIS A 63 -6.56 -0.63 -4.53
N ASP A 64 -7.45 -1.50 -4.05
CA ASP A 64 -8.88 -1.43 -4.34
C ASP A 64 -9.70 -0.47 -3.44
N CYS A 65 -9.05 0.09 -2.41
CA CYS A 65 -9.65 0.99 -1.44
C CYS A 65 -10.82 0.38 -0.63
N ASP A 66 -10.82 -0.94 -0.40
CA ASP A 66 -11.85 -1.65 0.36
C ASP A 66 -11.60 -1.65 1.89
N GLY A 67 -10.38 -1.27 2.30
CA GLY A 67 -9.94 -1.17 3.68
C GLY A 67 -9.21 -2.42 4.22
N ILE A 68 -8.88 -3.38 3.36
CA ILE A 68 -8.00 -4.51 3.63
C ILE A 68 -6.65 -4.22 2.95
N PRO A 69 -5.55 -4.11 3.73
CA PRO A 69 -4.25 -3.82 3.12
C PRO A 69 -3.78 -4.92 2.16
N ASP A 70 -3.21 -4.53 1.01
CA ASP A 70 -2.80 -5.41 -0.10
C ASP A 70 -1.96 -6.60 0.37
N ILE A 71 -1.05 -6.38 1.32
CA ILE A 71 -0.19 -7.43 1.90
C ILE A 71 -0.95 -8.61 2.53
N ILE A 72 -2.23 -8.44 2.86
CA ILE A 72 -3.13 -9.49 3.34
C ILE A 72 -4.37 -9.70 2.49
N ASP A 73 -4.61 -8.88 1.47
CA ASP A 73 -5.67 -9.09 0.51
C ASP A 73 -5.25 -10.19 -0.49
N PRO A 74 -6.10 -11.20 -0.75
CA PRO A 74 -5.83 -12.17 -1.80
C PRO A 74 -6.29 -11.77 -3.21
N ASP A 75 -7.00 -10.65 -3.37
CA ASP A 75 -7.65 -10.12 -4.58
C ASP A 75 -7.65 -8.57 -4.49
N ASP A 76 -6.46 -7.96 -4.51
CA ASP A 76 -6.22 -6.55 -4.12
C ASP A 76 -6.72 -5.50 -5.13
N ASP A 77 -7.14 -5.93 -6.32
CA ASP A 77 -7.85 -5.12 -7.33
C ASP A 77 -9.36 -5.43 -7.42
N ASN A 78 -9.83 -6.42 -6.63
CA ASN A 78 -11.23 -6.88 -6.57
C ASN A 78 -11.82 -7.30 -7.94
N ASP A 79 -11.00 -7.76 -8.89
CA ASP A 79 -11.44 -8.24 -10.21
C ASP A 79 -12.11 -9.64 -10.15
N GLY A 80 -11.97 -10.33 -9.01
CA GLY A 80 -12.56 -11.62 -8.71
C GLY A 80 -11.65 -12.82 -9.04
N TYR A 81 -10.38 -12.58 -9.31
CA TYR A 81 -9.32 -13.57 -9.42
C TYR A 81 -8.49 -13.59 -8.14
N PHE A 82 -7.21 -13.94 -8.21
CA PHE A 82 -6.36 -14.09 -7.03
C PHE A 82 -4.96 -13.77 -7.52
N ASP A 83 -4.32 -12.78 -6.91
CA ASP A 83 -3.15 -12.07 -7.46
C ASP A 83 -2.05 -13.03 -7.92
N ASN A 84 -1.81 -14.08 -7.13
CA ASN A 84 -0.85 -15.17 -7.42
C ASN A 84 -1.13 -16.02 -8.68
N LYS A 85 -2.08 -15.63 -9.53
CA LYS A 85 -2.40 -16.32 -10.80
C LYS A 85 -2.68 -15.38 -11.97
N GLN A 86 -2.70 -14.07 -11.77
CA GLN A 86 -2.93 -13.14 -12.87
C GLN A 86 -1.67 -12.97 -13.73
N ASP A 87 -1.91 -12.81 -15.03
CA ASP A 87 -0.98 -12.58 -16.13
C ASP A 87 -1.85 -11.94 -17.23
N SER A 88 -2.19 -10.67 -17.00
CA SER A 88 -3.27 -9.96 -17.68
C SER A 88 -3.00 -9.78 -19.17
N ASP A 89 -1.77 -9.43 -19.52
CA ASP A 89 -1.34 -9.25 -20.90
C ASP A 89 -0.87 -10.56 -21.59
N ASN A 90 -0.66 -11.64 -20.82
CA ASN A 90 -0.16 -12.95 -21.26
C ASN A 90 1.27 -12.94 -21.80
N ASP A 91 2.15 -12.10 -21.27
CA ASP A 91 3.58 -12.10 -21.63
C ASP A 91 4.39 -13.18 -20.89
N GLY A 92 3.80 -13.75 -19.83
CA GLY A 92 4.37 -14.82 -19.01
C GLY A 92 5.08 -14.36 -17.73
N ILE A 93 5.00 -13.07 -17.42
CA ILE A 93 5.22 -12.48 -16.09
C ILE A 93 3.88 -12.53 -15.35
N LEU A 94 3.91 -12.77 -14.04
CA LEU A 94 2.68 -12.66 -13.26
C LEU A 94 2.51 -11.21 -12.85
N ASN A 95 1.28 -10.74 -12.75
CA ASN A 95 0.99 -9.34 -12.38
C ASN A 95 1.72 -8.88 -11.11
N GLU A 96 1.84 -9.76 -10.10
CA GLU A 96 2.61 -9.47 -8.87
C GLU A 96 4.09 -9.11 -9.11
N TRP A 97 4.62 -9.33 -10.32
CA TRP A 97 5.99 -9.04 -10.75
C TRP A 97 6.07 -8.28 -12.08
N ASP A 98 4.96 -7.75 -12.60
CA ASP A 98 4.93 -6.83 -13.74
C ASP A 98 4.69 -5.41 -13.21
N ASP A 99 5.22 -4.40 -13.92
CA ASP A 99 5.01 -2.98 -13.57
C ASP A 99 3.97 -2.30 -14.50
N ASP A 100 3.48 -3.03 -15.52
CA ASP A 100 2.52 -2.62 -16.56
C ASP A 100 1.70 -3.86 -16.97
N ASP A 101 0.83 -4.30 -16.06
CA ASP A 101 0.08 -5.57 -16.08
C ASP A 101 -0.69 -5.84 -17.38
N ASP A 102 -1.20 -4.81 -18.04
CA ASP A 102 -1.96 -4.90 -19.28
C ASP A 102 -1.17 -4.46 -20.54
N ASN A 103 0.07 -3.98 -20.33
CA ASN A 103 1.02 -3.52 -21.32
C ASN A 103 0.43 -2.39 -22.22
N ASP A 104 -0.40 -1.51 -21.66
CA ASP A 104 -0.97 -0.35 -22.37
C ASP A 104 0.01 0.84 -22.45
N GLY A 105 1.06 0.81 -21.64
CA GLY A 105 2.10 1.82 -21.55
C GLY A 105 1.91 2.86 -20.45
N ILE A 106 0.98 2.65 -19.52
CA ILE A 106 0.82 3.35 -18.24
C ILE A 106 1.26 2.37 -17.14
N PRO A 107 2.27 2.70 -16.31
CA PRO A 107 2.65 1.83 -15.20
C PRO A 107 1.52 1.66 -14.18
N ASP A 108 1.39 0.49 -13.57
CA ASP A 108 0.25 0.10 -12.70
C ASP A 108 -0.01 1.12 -11.58
N LYS A 109 1.06 1.60 -10.93
CA LYS A 109 0.95 2.65 -9.89
C LYS A 109 0.32 3.97 -10.35
N ASP A 110 0.31 4.22 -11.66
CA ASP A 110 -0.26 5.39 -12.30
C ASP A 110 -1.53 5.03 -13.12
N ASP A 111 -1.92 3.75 -13.18
CA ASP A 111 -3.07 3.23 -13.91
C ASP A 111 -4.28 3.00 -12.98
N PRO A 112 -5.46 3.58 -13.27
CA PRO A 112 -6.68 3.27 -12.52
C PRO A 112 -7.34 1.91 -12.84
N ASP A 113 -6.86 1.15 -13.84
CA ASP A 113 -7.38 -0.13 -14.33
C ASP A 113 -6.17 -0.99 -14.75
N SER A 114 -5.27 -1.26 -13.81
CA SER A 114 -3.91 -1.79 -14.07
C SER A 114 -3.93 -3.09 -14.86
N ASN A 115 -4.91 -3.96 -14.60
CA ASN A 115 -5.05 -5.24 -15.25
C ASN A 115 -5.83 -5.20 -16.59
N GLY A 116 -6.35 -4.03 -16.98
CA GLY A 116 -7.05 -3.79 -18.23
C GLY A 116 -8.38 -4.54 -18.40
N ASP A 117 -9.00 -4.99 -17.31
CA ASP A 117 -10.25 -5.77 -17.34
C ASP A 117 -11.51 -4.89 -17.49
N GLY A 118 -11.36 -3.58 -17.27
CA GLY A 118 -12.42 -2.58 -17.37
C GLY A 118 -13.14 -2.28 -16.06
N ILE A 119 -12.64 -2.79 -14.93
CA ILE A 119 -13.02 -2.48 -13.56
C ILE A 119 -11.93 -1.57 -13.00
N ILE A 120 -12.32 -0.41 -12.47
CA ILE A 120 -11.35 0.48 -11.82
C ILE A 120 -10.92 -0.17 -10.51
N ASP A 121 -9.61 -0.24 -10.28
CA ASP A 121 -8.95 -0.84 -9.11
C ASP A 121 -9.47 -0.20 -7.83
N CYS A 122 -9.08 1.05 -7.54
CA CYS A 122 -9.61 1.78 -6.39
C CYS A 122 -11.05 2.24 -6.63
N GLN A 123 -12.01 1.47 -6.09
CA GLN A 123 -13.42 1.85 -6.00
C GLN A 123 -13.83 2.05 -4.54
N PRO A 124 -13.63 3.28 -4.01
CA PRO A 124 -14.08 3.61 -2.67
C PRO A 124 -15.56 3.31 -2.54
N LYS A 125 -15.92 2.51 -1.54
CA LYS A 125 -17.30 2.14 -1.26
C LYS A 125 -18.18 3.40 -1.11
N ASP A 126 -19.28 3.46 -1.86
CA ASP A 126 -20.30 4.52 -1.84
C ASP A 126 -21.67 3.83 -1.69
N SER A 127 -22.12 3.71 -0.44
CA SER A 127 -23.24 2.85 -0.05
C SER A 127 -24.60 3.40 -0.47
N ASP A 128 -24.74 4.72 -0.59
CA ASP A 128 -25.98 5.37 -1.01
C ASP A 128 -25.97 5.90 -2.45
N GLY A 129 -24.80 5.91 -3.10
CA GLY A 129 -24.62 6.27 -4.49
C GLY A 129 -24.73 7.78 -4.73
N ASP A 130 -24.42 8.62 -3.75
CA ASP A 130 -24.47 10.07 -3.89
C ASP A 130 -23.19 10.69 -4.50
N GLY A 131 -22.14 9.86 -4.65
CA GLY A 131 -20.85 10.22 -5.22
C GLY A 131 -19.81 10.70 -4.21
N ILE A 132 -20.09 10.60 -2.90
CA ILE A 132 -19.14 10.78 -1.82
C ILE A 132 -18.77 9.39 -1.27
N PRO A 133 -17.49 8.99 -1.29
CA PRO A 133 -17.08 7.73 -0.66
C PRO A 133 -17.48 7.64 0.82
N ASP A 134 -17.94 6.48 1.29
CA ASP A 134 -18.37 6.20 2.68
C ASP A 134 -17.38 6.77 3.72
N HIS A 135 -16.07 6.65 3.46
CA HIS A 135 -15.04 7.13 4.40
C HIS A 135 -14.90 8.66 4.48
N LEU A 136 -15.50 9.39 3.54
CA LEU A 136 -15.60 10.86 3.47
C LEU A 136 -17.03 11.36 3.65
N ASP A 137 -18.02 10.47 3.66
CA ASP A 137 -19.42 10.80 3.91
C ASP A 137 -19.68 10.97 5.41
N ASP A 138 -20.57 11.91 5.75
CA ASP A 138 -21.05 12.13 7.11
C ASP A 138 -22.36 11.33 7.38
N ASP A 139 -23.02 10.80 6.34
CA ASP A 139 -24.31 10.06 6.35
C ASP A 139 -24.29 8.99 5.21
N ASP A 140 -23.43 7.98 5.33
CA ASP A 140 -23.04 7.04 4.25
C ASP A 140 -24.17 6.16 3.66
N ASP A 141 -25.32 6.09 4.32
CA ASP A 141 -26.51 5.42 3.81
C ASP A 141 -27.69 6.38 3.49
N ASN A 142 -27.44 7.68 3.61
CA ASN A 142 -28.39 8.78 3.41
C ASN A 142 -29.74 8.58 4.14
N ASP A 143 -29.76 7.91 5.30
CA ASP A 143 -30.97 7.69 6.10
C ASP A 143 -31.38 8.91 6.94
N GLY A 144 -30.47 9.89 7.06
CA GLY A 144 -30.63 11.14 7.78
C GLY A 144 -30.07 11.12 9.21
N VAL A 145 -29.39 10.05 9.61
CA VAL A 145 -28.65 9.92 10.86
C VAL A 145 -27.16 9.90 10.56
N PRO A 146 -26.41 10.97 10.92
CA PRO A 146 -24.98 11.00 10.63
C PRO A 146 -24.23 9.82 11.24
N ASP A 147 -23.27 9.23 10.51
CA ASP A 147 -22.55 7.99 10.80
C ASP A 147 -22.08 7.89 12.25
N HIS A 148 -21.52 8.97 12.79
CA HIS A 148 -21.03 9.04 14.17
C HIS A 148 -22.12 8.87 15.24
N ARG A 149 -23.39 8.77 14.83
CA ARG A 149 -24.59 8.54 15.65
C ARG A 149 -25.46 7.41 15.13
N ASP A 150 -25.14 6.84 13.98
CA ASP A 150 -25.92 5.76 13.41
C ASP A 150 -25.32 4.40 13.79
N PRO A 151 -25.97 3.60 14.65
CA PRO A 151 -25.47 2.28 14.99
C PRO A 151 -25.60 1.26 13.84
N ASP A 152 -26.34 1.58 12.78
CA ASP A 152 -26.56 0.69 11.64
C ASP A 152 -25.50 0.91 10.54
N SER A 153 -24.85 2.09 10.48
CA SER A 153 -23.66 2.41 9.68
C SER A 153 -22.38 1.70 10.17
N LEU A 154 -21.59 1.17 9.22
CA LEU A 154 -20.28 0.55 9.48
C LEU A 154 -19.25 1.59 9.95
N SER A 155 -19.37 2.82 9.46
CA SER A 155 -18.52 3.96 9.78
C SER A 155 -18.60 4.34 11.27
N PHE A 156 -19.72 4.05 11.95
CA PHE A 156 -19.86 4.22 13.40
C PHE A 156 -18.80 3.48 14.22
N LEU A 157 -18.36 2.30 13.77
CA LEU A 157 -17.29 1.56 14.44
C LEU A 157 -15.94 2.26 14.25
N LEU A 158 -15.63 2.76 13.05
CA LEU A 158 -14.44 3.58 12.79
C LEU A 158 -14.42 4.84 13.66
N TYR A 159 -15.53 5.59 13.74
CA TYR A 159 -15.61 6.80 14.57
C TYR A 159 -15.46 6.50 16.07
N LYS A 160 -16.01 5.38 16.55
CA LYS A 160 -15.84 4.95 17.94
C LYS A 160 -14.38 4.61 18.25
N HIS A 161 -13.64 4.03 17.29
CA HIS A 161 -12.22 3.75 17.42
C HIS A 161 -11.35 5.02 17.26
N LYS A 162 -11.62 5.91 16.30
CA LYS A 162 -10.94 7.22 16.16
C LYS A 162 -11.05 8.05 17.44
N ARG A 163 -12.24 8.17 18.05
CA ARG A 163 -12.40 8.88 19.35
C ARG A 163 -11.66 8.19 20.51
N TYR A 164 -11.44 6.88 20.43
CA TYR A 164 -10.65 6.15 21.42
C TYR A 164 -9.15 6.41 21.23
N LEU A 165 -8.67 6.48 19.99
CA LEU A 165 -7.28 6.79 19.62
C LEU A 165 -6.94 8.27 19.86
N GLU A 166 -7.83 9.20 19.55
CA GLU A 166 -7.70 10.63 19.85
C GLU A 166 -7.79 10.95 21.36
N ALA A 167 -8.26 9.99 22.19
CA ALA A 167 -8.23 10.09 23.64
C ALA A 167 -6.90 9.62 24.26
N ILE A 168 -5.95 9.14 23.46
CA ILE A 168 -4.61 8.69 23.90
C ILE A 168 -3.59 9.83 24.22
N PRO A 169 -3.82 11.15 24.06
CA PRO A 169 -2.81 12.15 24.46
C PRO A 169 -2.58 12.38 25.96
N GLU A 170 -3.25 11.70 26.91
CA GLU A 170 -3.04 11.97 28.35
C GLU A 170 -2.48 10.81 29.19
N LEU A 171 -2.23 9.63 28.63
CA LEU A 171 -1.77 8.48 29.44
C LEU A 171 -0.24 8.35 29.59
N PHE A 172 0.57 9.13 28.85
CA PHE A 172 2.03 9.11 28.96
C PHE A 172 2.67 10.38 29.57
N SER A 173 1.88 11.34 30.05
CA SER A 173 2.41 12.55 30.71
C SER A 173 2.09 12.61 32.21
N SER A 174 2.32 11.53 32.95
CA SER A 174 2.65 11.67 34.38
C SER A 174 3.48 10.51 34.92
N LYS A 175 4.79 10.70 35.00
CA LYS A 175 5.66 10.27 36.11
C LYS A 175 7.10 10.71 35.85
N ASN A 176 7.36 12.00 36.05
CA ASN A 176 8.65 12.45 36.54
C ASN A 176 8.48 12.88 38.00
N SER A 177 9.27 12.27 38.88
CA SER A 177 9.27 12.31 40.35
C SER A 177 9.21 13.72 40.98
N PRO A 178 8.85 13.78 42.29
CA PRO A 178 9.96 13.95 43.23
C PRO A 178 9.86 13.05 44.46
N ASP A 179 11.03 12.54 44.87
CA ASP A 179 11.28 11.96 46.18
C ASP A 179 10.75 12.86 47.30
N LYS A 180 9.85 12.32 48.11
CA LYS A 180 9.58 12.84 49.46
C LYS A 180 10.17 11.88 50.49
N VAL A 181 11.36 12.24 50.94
CA VAL A 181 11.99 11.75 52.17
C VAL A 181 11.06 12.09 53.35
N TYR A 182 10.57 11.08 54.06
CA TYR A 182 10.05 11.26 55.41
C TYR A 182 11.11 10.76 56.40
N ASN A 183 11.69 11.68 57.16
CA ASN A 183 12.44 11.38 58.37
C ASN A 183 11.47 11.23 59.55
N TYR A 184 11.56 10.13 60.30
CA TYR A 184 11.70 10.07 61.77
C TYR A 184 12.24 8.69 62.17
#